data_AF-A0A7I9WX92-F1
#
_entry.id   AF-A0A7I9WX92-F1
#
_cell.length_a   1.000
_cell.length_b   1.000
_cell.length_c   1.000
_cell.angle_alpha   90.00
_cell.angle_beta   90.00
_cell.angle_gamma   90.00
#
_symmetry.space_group_name_H-M   'P 1'
#
loop_
_entity.id
_entity.type
_entity.pdbx_description
1 polymer ?
#
loop_
_entity_poly.entity_id
_entity_poly.type
_entity_poly.pdbx_seq_one_letter_code
_entity_poly.pdbx_strand_id
1 'polypeptide(L)'
;MLADLKLDPDAELERPEQFILVDTTTDQTKVVQMPESVSYWFRSLGRGPASEALIHGTDGKLYVFDPITGDQVKTIDVTGPWSEPDDWQQGAPAVLTREDSVYVSDPATNEIHLVDIASGAVTASAQLPQAPNELSGVVAHQH
;
A
#
# COMPACT_ATOMS: atom_id res chain seq x y z
N MET A 1 13.03 -5.88 -5.06
CA MET A 1 12.32 -4.59 -5.16
C MET A 1 10.84 -4.86 -5.40
N LEU A 2 9.99 -3.90 -5.04
CA LEU A 2 8.57 -3.87 -5.40
C LEU A 2 8.37 -2.73 -6.40
N ALA A 3 7.61 -2.98 -7.46
CA ALA A 3 7.23 -1.98 -8.44
C ALA A 3 5.74 -2.14 -8.80
N ASP A 4 5.08 -1.01 -9.03
CA ASP A 4 3.79 -0.99 -9.69
C ASP A 4 3.93 -1.45 -11.16
N LEU A 5 2.81 -1.87 -11.77
CA LEU A 5 2.81 -2.35 -13.14
C LEU A 5 1.69 -1.73 -13.97
N LYS A 6 2.03 -0.64 -14.67
CA LYS A 6 1.23 -0.09 -15.76
C LYS A 6 1.28 -1.01 -16.98
N LEU A 7 0.12 -1.37 -17.52
CA LEU A 7 0.02 -2.15 -18.76
C LEU A 7 -0.31 -1.29 -19.99
N ASP A 8 -1.14 -0.27 -19.82
CA ASP A 8 -1.57 0.62 -20.90
C ASP A 8 -0.94 2.01 -20.72
N PRO A 9 0.03 2.41 -21.57
CA PRO A 9 0.68 3.71 -21.47
C PRO A 9 -0.28 4.90 -21.69
N ASP A 10 -1.40 4.68 -22.36
CA ASP A 10 -2.36 5.72 -22.75
C ASP A 10 -3.57 5.80 -21.79
N ALA A 11 -3.63 4.94 -20.76
CA ALA A 11 -4.71 4.96 -19.79
C ALA A 11 -4.72 6.26 -18.96
N GLU A 12 -5.87 6.93 -18.91
CA GLU A 12 -6.10 8.12 -18.06
C GLU A 12 -6.05 7.78 -16.57
N LEU A 13 -6.62 6.63 -16.17
CA LEU A 13 -6.52 6.03 -14.84
C LEU A 13 -6.06 4.59 -15.00
N GLU A 14 -5.03 4.18 -14.25
CA GLU A 14 -4.42 2.87 -14.46
C GLU A 14 -5.16 1.75 -13.75
N ARG A 15 -5.56 1.97 -12.49
CA ARG A 15 -6.19 0.96 -11.62
C ARG A 15 -5.51 -0.42 -11.71
N PRO A 16 -4.18 -0.51 -11.51
CA PRO A 16 -3.45 -1.75 -11.66
C PRO A 16 -4.01 -2.88 -10.78
N GLU A 17 -4.11 -4.08 -11.36
CA GLU A 17 -4.56 -5.31 -10.70
C GLU A 17 -3.40 -6.31 -10.52
N GLN A 18 -2.18 -5.90 -10.85
CA GLN A 18 -0.96 -6.70 -10.73
C GLN A 18 0.25 -5.82 -10.44
N PHE A 19 1.31 -6.40 -9.90
CA PHE A 19 2.54 -5.71 -9.53
C PHE A 19 3.77 -6.58 -9.82
N ILE A 20 4.97 -5.99 -9.75
CA ILE A 20 6.22 -6.69 -10.00
C ILE A 20 7.05 -6.80 -8.73
N LEU A 21 7.55 -8.02 -8.48
CA LEU A 21 8.67 -8.28 -7.60
C LEU A 21 9.93 -8.48 -8.45
N VAL A 22 10.98 -7.73 -8.14
CA VAL A 22 12.30 -7.85 -8.80
C VAL A 22 13.31 -8.43 -7.83
N ASP A 23 13.89 -9.58 -8.14
CA ASP A 23 15.07 -10.09 -7.46
C ASP A 23 16.31 -9.50 -8.11
N THR A 24 16.93 -8.53 -7.42
CA THR A 24 18.13 -7.82 -7.91
C THR A 24 19.40 -8.65 -7.78
N THR A 25 19.35 -9.83 -7.14
CA THR A 25 20.51 -10.73 -7.03
C THR A 25 20.60 -11.66 -8.23
N THR A 26 19.48 -11.93 -8.90
CA THR A 26 19.36 -12.84 -10.04
C THR A 26 18.87 -12.17 -11.33
N ASP A 27 18.56 -10.86 -11.28
CA ASP A 27 17.91 -10.09 -12.34
C ASP A 27 16.57 -10.68 -12.82
N GLN A 28 15.89 -11.43 -11.95
CA GLN A 28 14.61 -12.04 -12.25
C GLN A 28 13.44 -11.14 -11.83
N THR A 29 12.40 -11.10 -12.65
CA THR A 29 11.14 -10.42 -12.36
C THR A 29 10.01 -11.43 -12.22
N LYS A 30 9.06 -11.11 -11.34
CA LYS A 30 7.86 -11.88 -11.12
C LYS A 30 6.67 -10.94 -11.12
N VAL A 31 5.70 -11.23 -11.98
CA VAL A 31 4.39 -10.56 -11.96
C VAL A 31 3.51 -11.28 -10.95
N VAL A 32 2.93 -10.54 -10.02
CA VAL A 32 2.02 -11.05 -8.99
C VAL A 32 0.65 -10.40 -9.17
N GLN A 33 -0.39 -11.21 -9.10
CA GLN A 33 -1.78 -10.77 -9.27
C GLN A 33 -2.37 -10.34 -7.92
N MET A 34 -3.13 -9.25 -7.93
CA MET A 34 -4.05 -8.93 -6.84
C MET A 34 -5.25 -9.89 -6.87
N PRO A 35 -6.02 -9.97 -5.78
CA PRO A 35 -7.31 -10.67 -5.81
C PRO A 35 -8.24 -10.09 -6.87
N GLU A 36 -9.19 -10.91 -7.31
CA GLU A 36 -10.15 -10.53 -8.35
C GLU A 36 -10.91 -9.26 -7.97
N SER A 37 -11.04 -8.33 -8.94
CA SER A 37 -11.70 -7.02 -8.77
C SER A 37 -11.03 -6.07 -7.77
N VAL A 38 -9.82 -6.38 -7.29
CA VAL A 38 -9.04 -5.50 -6.43
C VAL A 38 -7.94 -4.82 -7.24
N SER A 39 -8.03 -3.50 -7.31
CA SER A 39 -6.98 -2.64 -7.84
C SER A 39 -6.29 -1.87 -6.73
N TYR A 40 -5.19 -1.19 -7.06
CA TYR A 40 -4.50 -0.25 -6.17
C TYR A 40 -4.10 1.00 -6.97
N TRP A 41 -3.51 2.01 -6.33
CA TRP A 41 -2.96 3.19 -7.00
C TRP A 41 -1.50 3.40 -6.57
N PHE A 42 -0.76 4.23 -7.29
CA PHE A 42 0.71 4.33 -7.14
C PHE A 42 1.21 4.76 -5.75
N ARG A 43 0.36 5.32 -4.88
CA ARG A 43 0.72 5.67 -3.50
C ARG A 43 0.29 4.62 -2.46
N SER A 44 -0.51 3.61 -2.82
CA SER A 44 -1.03 2.60 -1.89
C SER A 44 -0.18 1.33 -1.81
N LEU A 45 1.12 1.42 -2.11
CA LEU A 45 2.05 0.30 -1.96
C LEU A 45 3.32 0.71 -1.20
N GLY A 46 3.94 -0.27 -0.55
CA GLY A 46 5.15 -0.06 0.23
C GLY A 46 5.88 -1.37 0.53
N ARG A 47 7.04 -1.26 1.19
CA ARG A 47 7.78 -2.41 1.69
C ARG A 47 7.62 -2.49 3.19
N GLY A 48 7.27 -3.66 3.72
CA GLY A 48 7.15 -3.88 5.15
C GLY A 48 8.50 -3.95 5.87
N PRO A 49 8.50 -3.95 7.21
CA PRO A 49 9.71 -4.00 8.03
C PRO A 49 10.57 -5.24 7.75
N ALA A 50 9.95 -6.39 7.47
CA ALA A 50 10.64 -7.61 7.07
C ALA A 50 10.69 -7.75 5.53
N SER A 51 10.66 -6.62 4.82
CA SER A 51 10.74 -6.54 3.36
C SER A 51 9.53 -7.08 2.60
N GLU A 52 8.40 -7.36 3.27
CA GLU A 52 7.15 -7.78 2.62
C GLU A 52 6.72 -6.79 1.54
N ALA A 53 6.04 -7.27 0.51
CA ALA A 53 5.34 -6.37 -0.40
C ALA A 53 3.96 -6.06 0.19
N LEU A 54 3.70 -4.77 0.41
CA LEU A 54 2.47 -4.25 0.99
C LEU A 54 1.68 -3.53 -0.09
N ILE A 55 0.42 -3.88 -0.26
CA ILE A 55 -0.47 -3.25 -1.23
C ILE A 55 -1.82 -3.04 -0.58
N HIS A 56 -2.25 -1.79 -0.44
CA HIS A 56 -3.58 -1.45 0.04
C HIS A 56 -4.52 -1.35 -1.17
N GLY A 57 -5.46 -2.29 -1.22
CA GLY A 57 -6.41 -2.47 -2.32
C GLY A 57 -7.64 -1.57 -2.20
N THR A 58 -8.34 -1.38 -3.30
CA THR A 58 -9.59 -0.60 -3.41
C THR A 58 -10.75 -1.18 -2.60
N ASP A 59 -10.64 -2.41 -2.10
CA ASP A 59 -11.59 -3.00 -1.17
C ASP A 59 -11.35 -2.64 0.31
N GLY A 60 -10.33 -1.81 0.59
CA GLY A 60 -10.01 -1.29 1.93
C GLY A 60 -9.06 -2.18 2.74
N LYS A 61 -8.50 -3.22 2.11
CA LYS A 61 -7.61 -4.16 2.79
C LYS A 61 -6.15 -3.92 2.44
N LEU A 62 -5.27 -4.08 3.43
CA LEU A 62 -3.83 -4.19 3.23
C LEU A 62 -3.46 -5.65 2.97
N TYR A 63 -2.97 -5.93 1.77
CA TYR A 63 -2.42 -7.21 1.37
C TYR A 63 -0.93 -7.25 1.66
N VAL A 64 -0.50 -8.36 2.26
CA VAL A 64 0.89 -8.64 2.57
C VAL A 64 1.30 -9.84 1.74
N PHE A 65 2.34 -9.66 0.93
CA PHE A 65 2.90 -10.70 0.07
C PHE A 65 4.33 -11.02 0.47
N ASP A 66 4.68 -12.30 0.38
CA ASP A 66 6.06 -12.75 0.50
C ASP A 66 6.89 -12.11 -0.63
N PRO A 67 8.00 -11.44 -0.31
CA PRO A 67 8.76 -10.68 -1.30
C PRO A 67 9.59 -11.55 -2.25
N ILE A 68 9.69 -12.85 -2.00
CA ILE A 68 10.46 -13.83 -2.81
C ILE A 68 9.49 -14.69 -3.63
N THR A 69 8.51 -15.31 -2.97
CA THR A 69 7.57 -16.22 -3.64
C THR A 69 6.46 -15.45 -4.34
N GLY A 70 6.10 -14.26 -3.86
CA GLY A 70 4.92 -13.52 -4.33
C GLY A 70 3.61 -14.08 -3.77
N ASP A 71 3.66 -15.03 -2.84
CA ASP A 71 2.46 -15.60 -2.24
C ASP A 71 1.83 -14.58 -1.28
N GLN A 72 0.50 -14.50 -1.30
CA GLN A 72 -0.22 -13.73 -0.30
C GLN A 72 -0.08 -14.41 1.07
N VAL A 73 0.54 -13.72 2.02
CA VAL A 73 0.77 -14.24 3.38
C VAL A 73 -0.29 -13.79 4.37
N LYS A 74 -0.85 -12.58 4.17
CA LYS A 74 -1.84 -12.00 5.07
C LYS A 74 -2.70 -10.96 4.37
N THR A 75 -3.90 -10.76 4.90
CA THR A 75 -4.80 -9.67 4.55
C THR A 75 -5.29 -9.03 5.84
N ILE A 76 -5.31 -7.69 5.89
CA ILE A 76 -5.68 -6.92 7.06
C ILE A 76 -6.73 -5.89 6.64
N ASP A 77 -7.89 -5.85 7.29
CA ASP A 77 -8.88 -4.78 7.07
C ASP A 77 -8.35 -3.47 7.68
N VAL A 78 -8.30 -2.40 6.90
CA VAL A 78 -7.73 -1.11 7.33
C VAL A 78 -8.72 0.04 7.16
N THR A 79 -9.26 0.21 5.96
CA THR A 79 -10.23 1.28 5.63
C THR A 79 -11.53 0.68 5.09
N GLY A 80 -12.49 1.54 4.75
CA GLY A 80 -13.58 1.15 3.85
C GLY A 80 -13.10 1.02 2.39
N PRO A 81 -13.94 0.47 1.49
CA PRO A 81 -13.68 0.49 0.05
C PRO A 81 -13.53 1.91 -0.49
N TRP A 82 -12.67 2.07 -1.49
CA TRP A 82 -12.34 3.35 -2.10
C TRP A 82 -12.06 3.19 -3.60
N SER A 83 -12.04 4.30 -4.33
CA SER A 83 -11.70 4.33 -5.75
C SER A 83 -10.62 5.37 -6.02
N GLU A 84 -9.76 5.11 -7.00
CA GLU A 84 -8.81 6.11 -7.49
C GLU A 84 -9.57 7.38 -7.94
N PRO A 85 -9.18 8.57 -7.46
CA PRO A 85 -9.82 9.81 -7.86
C PRO A 85 -9.48 10.18 -9.30
N ASP A 86 -10.42 10.82 -10.01
CA ASP A 86 -10.20 11.29 -11.39
C ASP A 86 -9.10 12.37 -11.47
N ASP A 87 -8.99 13.21 -10.43
CA ASP A 87 -7.89 14.16 -10.25
C ASP A 87 -6.88 13.58 -9.26
N TRP A 88 -5.68 13.24 -9.75
CA TRP A 88 -4.59 12.64 -8.97
C TRP A 88 -4.09 13.51 -7.81
N GLN A 89 -4.43 14.81 -7.80
CA GLN A 89 -4.15 15.72 -6.68
C GLN A 89 -5.14 15.59 -5.53
N GLN A 90 -6.29 14.93 -5.72
CA GLN A 90 -7.21 14.60 -4.63
C GLN A 90 -6.68 13.42 -3.81
N GLY A 91 -7.03 13.40 -2.53
CA GLY A 91 -6.57 12.38 -1.59
C GLY A 91 -7.16 11.00 -1.89
N ALA A 92 -6.30 10.00 -2.01
CA ALA A 92 -6.62 8.59 -1.84
C ALA A 92 -5.66 7.95 -0.81
N PRO A 93 -5.93 6.72 -0.33
CA PRO A 93 -5.13 6.08 0.71
C PRO A 93 -3.66 5.89 0.33
N ALA A 94 -2.72 6.34 1.15
CA ALA A 94 -1.28 6.13 0.94
C ALA A 94 -0.73 5.15 1.98
N VAL A 95 0.23 4.30 1.57
CA VAL A 95 0.95 3.39 2.47
C VAL A 95 2.33 3.98 2.75
N LEU A 96 2.68 4.12 4.03
CA LEU A 96 4.00 4.56 4.46
C LEU A 96 4.55 3.59 5.50
N THR A 97 5.67 2.94 5.20
CA THR A 97 6.43 2.18 6.20
C THR A 97 7.54 3.03 6.79
N ARG A 98 7.67 2.99 8.11
CA ARG A 98 8.77 3.61 8.87
C ARG A 98 9.23 2.65 9.96
N GLU A 99 10.49 2.24 9.89
CA GLU A 99 11.05 1.22 10.79
C GLU A 99 10.13 -0.01 10.85
N ASP A 100 9.57 -0.29 12.02
CA ASP A 100 8.67 -1.42 12.26
C ASP A 100 7.17 -1.07 12.12
N SER A 101 6.86 0.16 11.73
CA SER A 101 5.49 0.68 11.66
C SER A 101 4.99 0.83 10.22
N VAL A 102 3.76 0.40 9.96
CA VAL A 102 3.05 0.63 8.70
C VAL A 102 1.89 1.59 8.94
N TYR A 103 1.89 2.69 8.21
CA TYR A 103 0.82 3.69 8.25
C TYR A 103 0.00 3.63 6.97
N VAL A 104 -1.32 3.75 7.11
CA VAL A 104 -2.25 3.88 5.99
C VAL A 104 -3.11 5.12 6.23
N SER A 105 -3.11 6.07 5.30
CA SER A 105 -4.04 7.21 5.38
C SER A 105 -5.43 6.82 4.91
N ASP A 106 -6.45 7.39 5.54
CA ASP A 106 -7.85 7.28 5.12
C ASP A 106 -8.43 8.69 4.87
N PRO A 107 -8.41 9.16 3.61
CA PRO A 107 -9.00 10.44 3.25
C PRO A 107 -10.52 10.51 3.43
N ALA A 108 -11.23 9.38 3.38
CA ALA A 108 -12.69 9.36 3.49
C ALA A 108 -13.16 9.66 4.92
N THR A 109 -12.36 9.28 5.92
CA THR A 109 -12.65 9.49 7.34
C THR A 109 -11.78 10.57 7.99
N ASN A 110 -10.85 11.16 7.23
CA ASN A 110 -9.80 12.05 7.72
C ASN A 110 -8.94 11.38 8.81
N GLU A 111 -8.59 10.11 8.66
CA GLU A 111 -7.81 9.36 9.63
C GLU A 111 -6.44 8.91 9.09
N ILE A 112 -5.56 8.51 9.99
CA ILE A 112 -4.39 7.70 9.69
C ILE A 112 -4.37 6.49 10.63
N HIS A 113 -4.12 5.31 10.08
CA HIS A 113 -4.12 4.04 10.78
C HIS A 113 -2.69 3.52 10.93
N LEU A 114 -2.35 3.04 12.12
CA LEU A 114 -1.15 2.26 12.38
C LEU A 114 -1.50 0.77 12.31
N VAL A 115 -0.87 0.06 11.38
CA VAL A 115 -1.08 -1.37 11.14
C VAL A 115 0.10 -2.15 11.71
N ASP A 116 -0.18 -3.13 12.57
CA ASP A 116 0.79 -4.16 12.93
C ASP A 116 0.60 -5.38 12.02
N ILE A 117 1.60 -5.67 11.19
CA ILE A 117 1.60 -6.82 10.29
C ILE A 117 1.61 -8.12 11.10
N ALA A 118 2.32 -8.16 12.23
CA ALA A 118 2.48 -9.38 13.02
C ALA A 118 1.15 -9.82 13.63
N SER A 119 0.44 -8.93 14.32
CA SER A 119 -0.92 -9.19 14.82
C SER A 119 -1.94 -9.28 13.69
N GLY A 120 -1.70 -8.59 12.56
CA GLY A 120 -2.64 -8.51 11.45
C GLY A 120 -3.82 -7.58 11.75
N ALA A 121 -3.57 -6.46 12.44
CA ALA A 121 -4.63 -5.54 12.85
C ALA A 121 -4.19 -4.08 12.83
N VAL A 122 -5.16 -3.18 12.70
CA VAL A 122 -5.00 -1.77 13.05
C VAL A 122 -4.86 -1.69 14.58
N THR A 123 -3.74 -1.16 15.05
CA THR A 123 -3.43 -1.04 16.49
C THR A 123 -3.72 0.34 17.05
N ALA A 124 -3.75 1.36 16.19
CA ALA A 124 -4.15 2.72 16.54
C ALA A 124 -4.68 3.46 15.31
N SER A 125 -5.56 4.43 15.55
CA SER A 125 -6.01 5.41 14.56
C SER A 125 -5.87 6.81 15.15
N ALA A 126 -5.60 7.80 14.32
CA ALA A 126 -5.61 9.20 14.71
C ALA A 126 -6.43 10.03 13.73
N GLN A 127 -7.28 10.91 14.27
CA GLN A 127 -8.04 11.87 13.49
C GLN A 127 -7.14 13.03 13.04
N LEU A 128 -7.23 13.36 11.76
CA LEU A 128 -6.59 14.49 11.14
C LEU A 128 -7.61 15.63 10.95
N PRO A 129 -7.17 16.90 11.02
CA PRO A 129 -8.08 18.03 10.86
C PRO A 129 -8.63 18.17 9.42
N GLN A 130 -8.00 17.53 8.44
CA GLN A 130 -8.33 17.56 7.01
C GLN A 130 -8.01 16.20 6.38
N ALA A 131 -8.56 15.94 5.20
CA ALA A 131 -8.29 14.73 4.45
C ALA A 131 -6.79 14.62 4.12
N PRO A 132 -6.10 13.55 4.53
CA PRO A 132 -4.73 13.30 4.11
C PRO A 132 -4.65 13.11 2.59
N ASN A 133 -3.52 13.47 1.99
CA ASN A 133 -3.25 13.26 0.57
C ASN A 133 -1.95 12.48 0.37
N GLU A 134 -0.83 13.05 0.82
CA GLU A 134 0.48 12.41 0.81
C GLU A 134 1.00 12.21 2.23
N LEU A 135 1.71 11.09 2.43
CA LEU A 135 2.37 10.78 3.70
C LEU A 135 3.88 10.84 3.53
N SER A 136 4.53 11.57 4.42
CA SER A 136 5.97 11.49 4.63
C SER A 136 6.26 11.51 6.12
N GLY A 137 7.46 11.10 6.50
CA GLY A 137 7.87 11.05 7.90
C GLY A 137 9.39 11.05 8.01
N VAL A 138 9.88 11.65 9.08
CA VAL A 138 11.31 11.59 9.43
C VAL A 138 11.55 10.39 10.34
N VAL A 139 12.76 9.82 10.26
CA VAL A 139 13.23 8.89 11.29
C VAL A 139 13.63 9.75 12.48
N ALA A 140 13.04 9.50 13.65
CA ALA A 140 13.52 10.13 14.87
C ALA A 140 14.90 9.53 15.17
N HIS A 141 15.98 10.31 15.03
CA HIS A 141 17.26 9.91 15.59
C HIS A 141 17.10 9.88 17.12
N GLN A 142 17.12 8.68 17.71
CA GLN A 142 17.34 8.56 19.14
C GLN A 142 18.75 9.09 19.44
N HIS A 143 18.83 10.13 20.26
CA HIS A 143 20.07 10.66 20.82
C HIS A 143 20.41 9.95 22.13
#